data_AF-A0A8T4Z871-F1
#
_entry.id   AF-A0A8T4Z871-F1
#
_cell.length_a   1.000
_cell.length_b   1.000
_cell.length_c   1.000
_cell.angle_alpha   90.00
_cell.angle_beta   90.00
_cell.angle_gamma   90.00
#
_symmetry.space_group_name_H-M   'P 1'
#
loop_
_entity.id
_entity.type
_entity.pdbx_description
1 polymer ?
#
loop_
_entity_poly.entity_id
_entity_poly.type
_entity_poly.pdbx_seq_one_letter_code
_entity_poly.pdbx_strand_id
1 'polypeptide(L)'
;KVVFTRDSARASRLEALRHGALGIVSDYLPAIDYYRPPMELPDCRYWDRFSSEFGGWGMKKGDPEFWGFVLTPRQGHWLRELMKKERRLQIHAEIDASFYDGSIDVVTGLIKGETDEEVLINGHLYEVGAIDDASGCGLAIEVLRCLNSLIKSGRLKKPRRGIRMLFTYECMGTMGALLERPELLQRTVAAITL
;
A
#
# COMPACT_ATOMS: atom_id res chain seq x y z
N LYS A 1 -14.29 -4.38 26.07
CA LYS A 1 -13.54 -5.67 25.90
C LYS A 1 -12.72 -5.55 24.62
N VAL A 2 -11.58 -6.23 24.49
CA VAL A 2 -10.78 -6.22 23.27
C VAL A 2 -10.92 -7.56 22.57
N VAL A 3 -11.04 -7.54 21.25
CA VAL A 3 -11.18 -8.75 20.43
C VAL A 3 -9.82 -9.21 19.96
N PHE A 4 -9.55 -10.51 20.04
CA PHE A 4 -8.41 -11.13 19.41
C PHE A 4 -8.91 -12.08 18.31
N THR A 5 -8.36 -11.97 17.09
CA THR A 5 -8.83 -12.71 15.91
C THR A 5 -7.67 -13.30 15.11
N ARG A 6 -7.95 -14.39 14.38
CA ARG A 6 -7.05 -14.98 13.37
C ARG A 6 -7.33 -14.45 11.96
N ASP A 7 -8.37 -13.65 11.80
CA ASP A 7 -8.76 -13.00 10.55
C ASP A 7 -8.15 -11.60 10.46
N SER A 8 -8.13 -11.01 9.27
CA SER A 8 -7.69 -9.64 9.06
C SER A 8 -8.42 -8.70 10.05
N ALA A 9 -7.65 -7.82 10.68
CA ALA A 9 -8.18 -6.78 11.54
C ALA A 9 -9.20 -5.94 10.76
N ARG A 10 -8.92 -5.64 9.48
CA ARG A 10 -9.85 -4.94 8.58
C ARG A 10 -11.20 -5.64 8.48
N ALA A 11 -11.18 -6.94 8.19
CA ALA A 11 -12.38 -7.72 7.94
C ALA A 11 -13.24 -7.86 9.20
N SER A 12 -12.59 -7.98 10.36
CA SER A 12 -13.27 -8.22 11.63
C SER A 12 -13.61 -6.93 12.41
N ARG A 13 -12.99 -5.78 12.14
CA ARG A 13 -13.10 -4.58 13.00
C ARG A 13 -14.52 -4.02 13.13
N LEU A 14 -15.26 -3.95 12.03
CA LEU A 14 -16.60 -3.36 12.05
C LEU A 14 -17.57 -4.23 12.84
N GLU A 15 -17.43 -5.55 12.73
CA GLU A 15 -18.23 -6.49 13.50
C GLU A 15 -17.85 -6.45 14.99
N ALA A 16 -16.56 -6.43 15.30
CA ALA A 16 -16.07 -6.24 16.66
C ALA A 16 -16.64 -4.96 17.29
N LEU A 17 -16.62 -3.85 16.55
CA LEU A 17 -17.17 -2.57 16.99
C LEU A 17 -18.69 -2.65 17.24
N ARG A 18 -19.48 -3.27 16.35
CA ARG A 18 -20.93 -3.48 16.53
C ARG A 18 -21.25 -4.24 17.82
N HIS A 19 -20.36 -5.15 18.24
CA HIS A 19 -20.48 -5.91 19.47
C HIS A 19 -19.85 -5.24 20.71
N GLY A 20 -19.49 -3.95 20.61
CA GLY A 20 -18.97 -3.17 21.75
C GLY A 20 -17.51 -3.48 22.12
N ALA A 21 -16.72 -3.98 21.17
CA ALA A 21 -15.27 -4.04 21.34
C ALA A 21 -14.70 -2.62 21.46
N LEU A 22 -13.63 -2.48 22.23
CA LEU A 22 -12.88 -1.22 22.36
C LEU A 22 -11.72 -1.15 21.37
N GLY A 23 -11.30 -2.28 20.83
CA GLY A 23 -10.24 -2.41 19.82
C GLY A 23 -10.07 -3.87 19.40
N ILE A 24 -9.15 -4.09 18.46
CA ILE A 24 -8.90 -5.39 17.86
C ILE A 24 -7.41 -5.73 17.81
N VAL A 25 -7.08 -6.98 18.10
CA VAL A 25 -5.75 -7.54 17.93
C VAL A 25 -5.89 -8.68 16.93
N SER A 26 -5.09 -8.68 15.88
CA SER A 26 -5.07 -9.74 14.87
C SER A 26 -3.69 -10.37 14.81
N ASP A 27 -3.61 -11.68 14.64
CA ASP A 27 -2.37 -12.34 14.21
C ASP A 27 -2.47 -12.90 12.78
N TYR A 28 -3.38 -12.34 11.99
CA TYR A 28 -3.61 -12.76 10.63
C TYR A 28 -2.35 -12.56 9.80
N LEU A 29 -1.92 -13.66 9.20
CA LEU A 29 -0.97 -13.69 8.11
C LEU A 29 -1.56 -14.69 7.11
N PRO A 30 -1.83 -14.29 5.85
CA PRO A 30 -2.47 -15.19 4.90
C PRO A 30 -1.62 -16.44 4.72
N ALA A 31 -2.19 -17.63 4.87
CA ALA A 31 -1.53 -18.83 4.40
C ALA A 31 -1.84 -18.96 2.90
N ILE A 32 -0.82 -19.30 2.11
CA ILE A 32 -0.99 -19.63 0.70
C ILE A 32 -0.55 -21.07 0.59
N ASP A 33 -1.47 -22.00 0.37
CA ASP A 33 -1.13 -23.41 0.25
C ASP A 33 -0.03 -23.57 -0.81
N TYR A 34 0.94 -24.45 -0.52
CA TYR A 34 2.16 -24.69 -1.29
C TYR A 34 3.23 -23.57 -1.25
N TYR A 35 2.86 -22.29 -1.33
CA TYR A 35 3.82 -21.18 -1.43
C TYR A 35 4.21 -20.57 -0.08
N ARG A 36 3.25 -20.49 0.83
CA ARG A 36 3.42 -19.99 2.18
C ARG A 36 2.57 -20.75 3.18
N PRO A 37 3.03 -21.92 3.66
CA PRO A 37 2.32 -22.66 4.69
C PRO A 37 2.25 -21.85 5.99
N PRO A 38 1.27 -22.16 6.87
CA PRO A 38 1.20 -21.55 8.20
C PRO A 38 2.54 -21.63 8.93
N MET A 39 2.92 -20.56 9.63
CA MET A 39 4.17 -20.46 10.40
C MET A 39 5.48 -20.47 9.60
N GLU A 40 5.46 -20.40 8.25
CA GLU A 40 6.70 -20.20 7.48
C GLU A 40 7.37 -18.86 7.80
N LEU A 41 6.57 -17.82 8.03
CA LEU A 41 7.01 -16.48 8.41
C LEU A 41 6.51 -16.14 9.83
N PRO A 42 7.01 -16.82 10.88
CA PRO A 42 6.40 -16.79 12.21
C PRO A 42 6.60 -15.46 12.93
N ASP A 43 7.58 -14.67 12.50
CA ASP A 43 8.00 -13.40 13.12
C ASP A 43 7.72 -12.19 12.21
N CYS A 44 7.01 -12.40 11.11
CA CYS A 44 6.54 -11.31 10.24
C CYS A 44 5.18 -10.80 10.68
N ARG A 45 4.99 -9.49 10.64
CA ARG A 45 3.66 -8.87 10.79
C ARG A 45 3.07 -8.68 9.40
N TYR A 46 1.81 -9.02 9.26
CA TYR A 46 1.08 -8.66 8.04
C TYR A 46 0.86 -7.15 8.02
N TRP A 47 1.14 -6.52 6.88
CA TRP A 47 0.76 -5.13 6.65
C TRP A 47 -0.75 -5.08 6.41
N ASP A 48 -1.51 -5.09 7.51
CA ASP A 48 -2.96 -5.04 7.43
C ASP A 48 -3.45 -3.60 7.24
N ARG A 49 -4.64 -3.47 6.67
CA ARG A 49 -5.28 -2.19 6.37
C ARG A 49 -6.36 -1.94 7.42
N PHE A 50 -6.66 -0.67 7.71
CA PHE A 50 -7.70 -0.30 8.68
C PHE A 50 -8.84 0.53 8.07
N SER A 51 -8.90 0.65 6.75
CA SER A 51 -10.01 1.32 6.05
C SER A 51 -11.35 0.61 6.26
N SER A 52 -12.46 1.35 6.28
CA SER A 52 -13.82 0.76 6.36
C SER A 52 -14.33 0.21 5.01
N GLU A 53 -13.94 0.84 3.90
CA GLU A 53 -14.39 0.47 2.55
C GLU A 53 -13.52 -0.62 1.92
N PHE A 54 -14.09 -1.44 1.03
CA PHE A 54 -13.34 -2.41 0.20
C PHE A 54 -12.42 -1.68 -0.80
N GLY A 55 -11.18 -2.16 -0.99
CA GLY A 55 -10.16 -1.50 -1.82
C GLY A 55 -9.47 -0.27 -1.22
N GLY A 56 -9.95 0.29 -0.10
CA GLY A 56 -9.26 1.40 0.59
C GLY A 56 -7.90 1.00 1.21
N TRP A 57 -6.94 1.93 1.19
CA TRP A 57 -5.63 1.79 1.83
C TRP A 57 -5.59 2.36 3.25
N GLY A 58 -6.06 3.59 3.43
CA GLY A 58 -6.09 4.29 4.73
C GLY A 58 -7.50 4.52 5.28
N MET A 59 -7.57 4.94 6.55
CA MET A 59 -8.82 5.45 7.13
C MET A 59 -9.24 6.73 6.40
N LYS A 60 -10.55 6.85 6.14
CA LYS A 60 -11.14 8.03 5.50
C LYS A 60 -11.91 8.86 6.52
N LYS A 61 -12.17 10.13 6.18
CA LYS A 61 -13.08 10.97 6.95
C LYS A 61 -14.45 10.29 7.04
N GLY A 62 -14.93 10.09 8.26
CA GLY A 62 -16.19 9.38 8.53
C GLY A 62 -16.01 7.92 8.91
N ASP A 63 -14.81 7.35 8.79
CA ASP A 63 -14.52 6.03 9.35
C ASP A 63 -14.62 6.06 10.87
N PRO A 64 -15.17 5.01 11.51
CA PRO A 64 -15.19 4.93 12.95
C PRO A 64 -13.77 4.81 13.49
N GLU A 65 -13.47 5.62 14.51
CA GLU A 65 -12.26 5.53 15.30
C GLU A 65 -12.27 4.19 16.06
N PHE A 66 -11.41 3.28 15.63
CA PHE A 66 -11.31 1.95 16.22
C PHE A 66 -9.90 1.43 16.01
N TRP A 67 -9.16 1.34 17.11
CA TRP A 67 -7.75 0.97 17.04
C TRP A 67 -7.56 -0.53 16.86
N GLY A 68 -6.40 -0.89 16.31
CA GLY A 68 -5.96 -2.27 16.34
C GLY A 68 -4.46 -2.46 16.21
N PHE A 69 -4.03 -3.66 16.59
CA PHE A 69 -2.64 -4.09 16.49
C PHE A 69 -2.55 -5.42 15.73
N VAL A 70 -1.51 -5.54 14.90
CA VAL A 70 -1.16 -6.79 14.24
C VAL A 70 0.03 -7.44 14.95
N LEU A 71 -0.18 -8.67 15.41
CA LEU A 71 0.81 -9.55 15.99
C LEU A 71 1.44 -10.41 14.90
N THR A 72 2.66 -10.87 15.18
CA THR A 72 3.26 -11.97 14.41
C THR A 72 2.50 -13.28 14.66
N PRO A 73 2.52 -14.27 13.74
CA PRO A 73 1.91 -15.57 13.97
C PRO A 73 2.40 -16.26 15.25
N ARG A 74 3.69 -16.11 15.60
CA ARG A 74 4.26 -16.65 16.84
C ARG A 74 3.64 -16.00 18.08
N GLN A 75 3.53 -14.67 18.09
CA GLN A 75 2.89 -13.93 19.18
C GLN A 75 1.41 -14.29 19.31
N GLY A 76 0.70 -14.43 18.20
CA GLY A 76 -0.69 -14.87 18.21
C GLY A 76 -0.87 -16.29 18.73
N HIS A 77 0.04 -17.21 18.37
CA HIS A 77 0.03 -18.57 18.92
C HIS A 77 0.26 -18.55 20.44
N TRP A 78 1.26 -17.80 20.91
CA TRP A 78 1.51 -17.60 22.34
C TRP A 78 0.26 -17.04 23.06
N LEU A 79 -0.40 -16.03 22.50
CA LEU A 79 -1.58 -15.42 23.10
C LEU A 79 -2.75 -16.43 23.19
N ARG A 80 -2.95 -17.27 22.16
CA ARG A 80 -3.96 -18.35 22.22
C ARG A 80 -3.67 -19.35 23.33
N GLU A 81 -2.42 -19.79 23.46
CA GLU A 81 -2.05 -20.74 24.53
C GLU A 81 -2.21 -20.11 25.91
N LEU A 82 -1.94 -18.81 26.04
CA LEU A 82 -2.18 -18.07 27.29
C LEU A 82 -3.69 -17.97 27.60
N MET A 83 -4.53 -17.67 26.60
CA MET A 83 -6.00 -17.60 26.75
C MET A 83 -6.63 -18.94 27.18
N LYS A 84 -6.01 -20.08 26.87
CA LYS A 84 -6.49 -21.40 27.32
C LYS A 84 -6.21 -21.64 28.81
N LYS A 85 -5.15 -21.03 29.35
CA LYS A 85 -4.68 -21.24 30.73
C LYS A 85 -5.31 -20.23 31.69
N GLU A 86 -5.50 -19.00 31.22
CA GLU A 86 -5.95 -17.89 32.05
C GLU A 86 -7.45 -17.63 31.89
N ARG A 87 -8.18 -17.55 33.01
CA ARG A 87 -9.62 -17.23 33.00
C ARG A 87 -9.89 -15.78 32.56
N ARG A 88 -8.93 -14.88 32.77
CA ARG A 88 -9.03 -13.46 32.44
C ARG A 88 -7.66 -12.90 32.08
N LEU A 89 -7.58 -12.29 30.90
CA LEU A 89 -6.42 -11.51 30.48
C LEU A 89 -6.72 -10.02 30.54
N GLN A 90 -5.71 -9.25 30.92
CA GLN A 90 -5.70 -7.80 30.82
C GLN A 90 -4.67 -7.42 29.79
N ILE A 91 -5.01 -6.43 28.97
CA ILE A 91 -4.08 -5.87 27.99
C ILE A 91 -3.94 -4.39 28.25
N HIS A 92 -2.75 -3.87 27.96
CA HIS A 92 -2.45 -2.45 27.92
C HIS A 92 -2.06 -2.10 26.49
N ALA A 93 -2.72 -1.10 25.93
CA ALA A 93 -2.49 -0.60 24.58
C ALA A 93 -2.30 0.91 24.66
N GLU A 94 -1.22 1.39 24.07
CA GLU A 94 -0.86 2.80 24.00
C GLU A 94 -0.72 3.18 22.53
N ILE A 95 -1.31 4.30 22.14
CA ILE A 95 -1.33 4.80 20.77
C ILE A 95 -1.05 6.29 20.86
N ASP A 96 0.11 6.69 20.35
CA ASP A 96 0.47 8.09 20.15
C ASP A 96 0.43 8.37 18.64
N ALA A 97 -0.73 8.82 18.17
CA ALA A 97 -0.98 9.11 16.76
C ALA A 97 -2.08 10.17 16.61
N SER A 98 -1.99 10.98 15.56
CA SER A 98 -3.01 11.96 15.19
C SER A 98 -3.17 12.03 13.68
N PHE A 99 -4.36 12.44 13.23
CA PHE A 99 -4.57 12.85 11.85
C PHE A 99 -4.13 14.31 11.69
N TYR A 100 -3.51 14.63 10.56
CA TYR A 100 -3.07 15.96 10.22
C TYR A 100 -3.19 16.21 8.72
N ASP A 101 -3.38 17.48 8.35
CA ASP A 101 -3.30 17.90 6.95
C ASP A 101 -1.85 17.88 6.49
N GLY A 102 -1.60 17.31 5.32
CA GLY A 102 -0.26 17.21 4.75
C GLY A 102 -0.28 17.11 3.23
N SER A 103 0.91 17.11 2.64
CA SER A 103 1.12 16.91 1.21
C SER A 103 1.91 15.63 0.98
N ILE A 104 1.66 15.00 -0.17
CA ILE A 104 2.47 13.89 -0.67
C ILE A 104 3.08 14.37 -1.98
N ASP A 105 4.40 14.37 -2.06
CA ASP A 105 5.10 14.78 -3.27
C ASP A 105 4.86 13.75 -4.38
N VAL A 106 4.69 14.21 -5.61
CA VAL A 106 4.58 13.34 -6.79
C VAL A 106 5.79 13.59 -7.67
N VAL A 107 6.55 12.52 -7.94
CA VAL A 107 7.76 12.60 -8.76
C VAL A 107 7.38 12.26 -10.20
N THR A 108 7.67 13.17 -11.13
CA THR A 108 7.36 12.95 -12.56
C THR A 108 8.53 13.32 -13.45
N GLY A 109 8.65 12.61 -14.57
CA GLY A 109 9.61 12.90 -15.64
C GLY A 109 8.99 12.65 -17.00
N LEU A 110 9.48 13.34 -18.04
CA LEU A 110 8.99 13.16 -19.41
C LEU A 110 10.16 13.07 -20.40
N ILE A 111 10.22 11.96 -21.13
CA ILE A 111 10.93 11.91 -22.41
C ILE A 111 9.97 12.49 -23.46
N LYS A 112 10.28 13.68 -24.00
CA LYS A 112 9.39 14.39 -24.91
C LYS A 112 9.19 13.65 -26.23
N GLY A 113 7.94 13.55 -26.67
CA GLY A 113 7.54 13.05 -27.99
C GLY A 113 7.56 14.14 -29.07
N GLU A 114 7.19 13.75 -30.28
CA GLU A 114 6.90 14.66 -31.40
C GLU A 114 5.49 15.27 -31.29
N THR A 115 4.55 14.55 -30.67
CA THR A 115 3.19 15.00 -30.37
C THR A 115 3.02 15.27 -28.87
N ASP A 116 1.87 15.82 -28.50
CA ASP A 116 1.45 16.01 -27.11
C ASP A 116 0.86 14.73 -26.47
N GLU A 117 0.73 13.64 -27.24
CA GLU A 117 0.29 12.34 -26.72
C GLU A 117 1.43 11.68 -25.93
N GLU A 118 1.09 11.03 -24.81
CA GLU A 118 2.01 10.42 -23.87
C GLU A 118 1.62 8.95 -23.58
N VAL A 119 2.62 8.09 -23.37
CA VAL A 119 2.46 6.79 -22.71
C VAL A 119 2.92 6.96 -21.27
N LEU A 120 2.03 6.65 -20.34
CA LEU A 120 2.28 6.76 -18.91
C LEU A 120 2.91 5.46 -18.38
N ILE A 121 3.95 5.60 -17.58
CA ILE A 121 4.43 4.56 -16.70
C ILE A 121 4.15 5.04 -15.27
N ASN A 122 3.40 4.25 -14.50
CA ASN A 122 2.99 4.56 -13.12
C ASN A 122 3.63 3.55 -12.17
N GLY A 123 4.12 4.01 -11.02
CA GLY A 123 4.63 3.17 -9.93
C GLY A 123 4.46 3.88 -8.59
N HIS A 124 4.41 3.13 -7.48
CA HIS A 124 4.20 3.71 -6.15
C HIS A 124 5.49 3.74 -5.34
N LEU A 125 6.10 4.94 -5.31
CA LEU A 125 7.44 5.13 -4.78
C LEU A 125 7.51 5.16 -3.24
N TYR A 126 6.40 5.46 -2.56
CA TYR A 126 6.41 5.79 -1.14
C TYR A 126 5.96 4.64 -0.24
N GLU A 127 6.61 3.49 -0.36
CA GLU A 127 6.31 2.31 0.47
C GLU A 127 7.58 1.55 0.88
N VAL A 128 7.44 0.74 1.93
CA VAL A 128 8.54 -0.11 2.42
C VAL A 128 8.47 -1.49 1.79
N GLY A 129 9.39 -1.79 0.89
CA GLY A 129 9.45 -3.12 0.28
C GLY A 129 10.38 -3.17 -0.91
N ALA A 130 11.12 -4.27 -1.05
CA ALA A 130 11.97 -4.48 -2.22
C ALA A 130 11.15 -4.77 -3.48
N ILE A 131 10.07 -5.55 -3.34
CA ILE A 131 9.18 -5.92 -4.45
C ILE A 131 8.06 -4.89 -4.62
N ASP A 132 7.48 -4.44 -3.51
CA ASP A 132 6.29 -3.59 -3.44
C ASP A 132 6.68 -2.20 -2.86
N ASP A 133 7.01 -1.19 -3.67
CA ASP A 133 7.24 -1.21 -5.13
C ASP A 133 8.60 -0.61 -5.52
N ALA A 134 9.63 -0.83 -4.69
CA ALA A 134 10.98 -0.41 -5.07
C ALA A 134 11.45 -1.09 -6.37
N SER A 135 10.96 -2.31 -6.65
CA SER A 135 11.32 -3.05 -7.85
C SER A 135 10.73 -2.45 -9.13
N GLY A 136 9.43 -2.12 -9.14
CA GLY A 136 8.77 -1.50 -10.29
C GLY A 136 9.30 -0.09 -10.52
N CYS A 137 9.42 0.71 -9.47
CA CYS A 137 10.03 2.04 -9.54
C CYS A 137 11.48 1.99 -10.06
N GLY A 138 12.30 1.06 -9.55
CA GLY A 138 13.68 0.86 -9.99
C GLY A 138 13.79 0.45 -11.46
N LEU A 139 12.95 -0.50 -11.89
CA LEU A 139 12.86 -0.91 -13.29
C LEU A 139 12.51 0.26 -14.19
N ALA A 140 11.52 1.06 -13.80
CA ALA A 140 11.06 2.18 -14.60
C ALA A 140 12.13 3.25 -14.78
N ILE A 141 12.85 3.60 -13.70
CA ILE A 141 13.99 4.54 -13.76
C ILE A 141 15.04 4.05 -14.74
N GLU A 142 15.42 2.77 -14.67
CA GLU A 142 16.46 2.20 -15.53
C GLU A 142 16.02 2.15 -17.00
N VAL A 143 14.78 1.78 -17.27
CA VAL A 143 14.20 1.80 -18.63
C VAL A 143 14.24 3.22 -19.19
N LEU A 144 13.81 4.23 -18.43
CA LEU A 144 13.82 5.62 -18.87
C LEU A 144 15.23 6.15 -19.08
N ARG A 145 16.17 5.81 -18.19
CA ARG A 145 17.59 6.17 -18.32
C ARG A 145 18.17 5.60 -19.61
N CYS A 146 17.92 4.31 -19.89
CA CYS A 146 18.39 3.63 -21.09
C CYS A 146 17.81 4.25 -22.36
N LEU A 147 16.48 4.42 -22.43
CA LEU A 147 15.79 5.04 -23.58
C LEU A 147 16.31 6.45 -23.85
N ASN A 148 16.42 7.29 -22.80
CA ASN A 148 16.90 8.66 -22.93
C ASN A 148 18.36 8.70 -23.42
N SER A 149 19.23 7.80 -22.94
CA SER A 149 20.62 7.70 -23.39
C SER A 149 20.72 7.30 -24.87
N LEU A 150 19.94 6.31 -25.30
CA LEU A 150 19.91 5.86 -26.69
C LEU A 150 19.36 6.93 -27.65
N ILE A 151 18.36 7.70 -27.21
CA ILE A 151 17.83 8.82 -27.98
C ILE A 151 18.88 9.94 -28.10
N LYS A 152 19.51 10.34 -26.99
CA LYS A 152 20.53 11.40 -26.98
C LYS A 152 21.76 11.06 -27.82
N SER A 153 22.13 9.78 -27.87
CA SER A 153 23.24 9.28 -28.70
C SER A 153 22.87 9.04 -30.17
N GLY A 154 21.60 9.26 -30.56
CA GLY A 154 21.12 9.06 -31.93
C GLY A 154 20.93 7.59 -32.34
N ARG A 155 21.12 6.64 -31.41
CA ARG A 155 20.90 5.19 -31.64
C ARG A 155 19.42 4.83 -31.70
N LEU A 156 18.57 5.60 -31.04
CA LEU A 156 17.12 5.57 -31.19
C LEU A 156 16.62 6.92 -31.69
N LYS A 157 15.62 6.89 -32.58
CA LYS A 157 14.90 8.10 -32.98
C LYS A 157 14.08 8.61 -31.80
N LYS A 158 13.80 9.92 -31.80
CA LYS A 158 12.83 10.51 -30.89
C LYS A 158 11.48 9.80 -31.04
N PRO A 159 10.79 9.43 -29.95
CA PRO A 159 9.52 8.75 -30.06
C PRO A 159 8.44 9.71 -30.55
N ARG A 160 7.45 9.20 -31.29
CA ARG A 160 6.28 10.00 -31.70
C ARG A 160 5.51 10.51 -30.49
N ARG A 161 5.27 9.63 -29.51
CA ARG A 161 4.58 9.95 -28.24
C ARG A 161 5.58 10.11 -27.11
N GLY A 162 5.30 11.03 -26.20
CA GLY A 162 6.10 11.18 -24.99
C GLY A 162 6.03 9.95 -24.10
N ILE A 163 7.05 9.74 -23.27
CA ILE A 163 7.04 8.71 -22.24
C ILE A 163 7.10 9.41 -20.89
N ARG A 164 5.99 9.37 -20.17
CA ARG A 164 5.78 10.02 -18.87
C ARG A 164 6.00 9.02 -17.76
N MET A 165 6.80 9.38 -16.77
CA MET A 165 6.83 8.72 -15.48
C MET A 165 5.95 9.46 -14.49
N LEU A 166 5.19 8.72 -13.69
CA LEU A 166 4.47 9.25 -12.54
C LEU A 166 4.66 8.31 -11.34
N PHE A 167 5.46 8.76 -10.39
CA PHE A 167 5.75 8.08 -9.14
C PHE A 167 5.00 8.74 -7.98
N THR A 168 4.19 7.94 -7.30
CA THR A 168 3.16 8.44 -6.37
C THR A 168 3.12 7.60 -5.10
N TYR A 169 2.27 8.01 -4.15
CA TYR A 169 1.86 7.14 -3.04
C TYR A 169 0.68 6.29 -3.49
N GLU A 170 0.67 4.99 -3.14
CA GLU A 170 -0.23 4.04 -3.79
C GLU A 170 -1.70 4.43 -3.66
N CYS A 171 -2.31 4.42 -4.83
CA CYS A 171 -3.58 4.96 -5.27
C CYS A 171 -3.77 6.46 -5.01
N MET A 172 -3.65 6.91 -3.75
CA MET A 172 -4.07 8.26 -3.37
C MET A 172 -3.22 9.35 -4.03
N GLY A 173 -1.92 9.13 -4.17
CA GLY A 173 -1.04 10.07 -4.86
C GLY A 173 -1.33 10.13 -6.36
N THR A 174 -1.63 9.00 -7.01
CA THR A 174 -2.04 8.99 -8.43
C THR A 174 -3.37 9.68 -8.62
N MET A 175 -4.36 9.39 -7.78
CA MET A 175 -5.67 10.07 -7.83
C MET A 175 -5.52 11.58 -7.61
N GLY A 176 -4.76 11.99 -6.60
CA GLY A 176 -4.46 13.39 -6.32
C GLY A 176 -3.80 14.08 -7.52
N ALA A 177 -2.75 13.46 -8.08
CA ALA A 177 -2.07 13.98 -9.28
C ALA A 177 -3.02 14.17 -10.47
N LEU A 178 -3.91 13.22 -10.73
CA LEU A 178 -4.86 13.31 -11.85
C LEU A 178 -5.99 14.33 -11.60
N LEU A 179 -6.40 14.52 -10.35
CA LEU A 179 -7.41 15.53 -9.99
C LEU A 179 -6.84 16.95 -10.06
N GLU A 180 -5.61 17.14 -9.57
CA GLU A 180 -4.94 18.44 -9.59
C GLU A 180 -4.40 18.80 -10.99
N ARG A 181 -4.02 17.79 -11.78
CA ARG A 181 -3.41 17.93 -13.12
C ARG A 181 -4.13 17.06 -14.16
N PRO A 182 -5.40 17.37 -14.49
CA PRO A 182 -6.22 16.55 -15.38
C PRO A 182 -5.65 16.44 -16.80
N GLU A 183 -4.78 17.36 -17.22
CA GLU A 183 -4.10 17.30 -18.50
C GLU A 183 -3.15 16.10 -18.63
N LEU A 184 -2.66 15.54 -17.51
CA LEU A 184 -1.88 14.30 -17.52
C LEU A 184 -2.71 13.16 -18.12
N LEU A 185 -3.98 13.05 -17.71
CA LEU A 185 -4.89 12.05 -18.25
C LEU A 185 -5.26 12.36 -19.72
N GLN A 186 -5.53 13.62 -20.04
CA GLN A 186 -5.94 14.03 -21.40
C GLN A 186 -4.86 13.72 -22.46
N ARG A 187 -3.59 13.78 -22.08
CA ARG A 187 -2.46 13.45 -22.96
C ARG A 187 -2.14 11.96 -23.01
N THR A 188 -2.56 11.21 -22.00
CA THR A 188 -2.21 9.79 -21.86
C THR A 188 -3.07 8.94 -22.79
N VAL A 189 -2.44 8.27 -23.75
CA VAL A 189 -3.14 7.35 -24.68
C VAL A 189 -3.07 5.89 -24.22
N ALA A 190 -2.12 5.56 -23.35
CA ALA A 190 -1.93 4.24 -22.77
C ALA A 190 -1.12 4.35 -21.47
N ALA A 191 -1.33 3.42 -20.55
CA ALA A 191 -0.62 3.35 -19.29
C ALA A 191 -0.06 1.94 -19.02
N ILE A 192 1.11 1.88 -18.41
CA ILE A 192 1.71 0.68 -17.84
C ILE A 192 1.90 0.97 -16.35
N THR A 193 1.33 0.11 -15.50
CA THR A 193 1.63 0.13 -14.07
C THR A 193 2.69 -0.91 -13.80
N LEU A 194 3.72 -0.51 -13.06
CA LEU A 194 4.77 -1.39 -12.57
C LEU A 194 4.52 -1.68 -11.09
#